data_AF-A0A925G7S7-F1
#
_entry.id   AF-A0A925G7S7-F1
#
_cell.length_a   1.000
_cell.length_b   1.000
_cell.length_c   1.000
_cell.angle_alpha   90.00
_cell.angle_beta   90.00
_cell.angle_gamma   90.00
#
_symmetry.space_group_name_H-M   'P 1'
#
loop_
_entity.id
_entity.type
_entity.pdbx_description
1 polymer ?
#
loop_
_entity_poly.entity_id
_entity_poly.type
_entity_poly.pdbx_seq_one_letter_code
_entity_poly.pdbx_strand_id
1 'polypeptide(L)'
;RSDLAVFRPETGTWYVKLSTNGTVNSRAHGTSLDVLTPGDYDGDGKTDHAVWENATGNWNILRSGTGALSGQQWGINGDIPAPSAYIP
;
A
#
# COMPACT_ATOMS: atom_id res chain seq x y z
N ARG A 1 5.11 -8.96 14.28
CA ARG A 1 4.45 -7.77 14.89
C ARG A 1 3.61 -7.13 13.80
N SER A 2 2.40 -6.68 14.09
CA SER A 2 1.49 -6.13 13.08
C SER A 2 0.81 -4.89 13.63
N ASP A 3 0.73 -3.84 12.83
CA ASP A 3 0.07 -2.58 13.17
C ASP A 3 -1.30 -2.52 12.50
N LEU A 4 -2.23 -1.76 13.08
CA LEU A 4 -3.55 -1.55 12.49
C LEU A 4 -3.46 -0.42 11.46
N ALA A 5 -4.07 -0.59 10.29
CA ALA A 5 -4.13 0.43 9.26
C ALA A 5 -5.57 0.69 8.79
N VAL A 6 -5.87 1.96 8.48
CA VAL A 6 -7.12 2.39 7.85
C VAL A 6 -6.77 3.33 6.68
N PHE A 7 -7.41 3.12 5.53
CA PHE A 7 -7.35 4.05 4.41
C PHE A 7 -8.61 4.91 4.40
N ARG A 8 -8.46 6.22 4.20
CA ARG A 8 -9.55 7.17 4.00
C ARG A 8 -9.64 7.53 2.52
N PRO A 9 -10.62 6.99 1.77
CA PRO A 9 -10.73 7.18 0.33
C PRO A 9 -10.87 8.65 -0.09
N GLU A 10 -11.59 9.45 0.71
CA GLU A 10 -11.85 10.87 0.46
C GLU A 10 -10.57 11.70 0.30
N THR A 11 -9.51 11.32 1.02
CA THR A 11 -8.23 12.06 1.05
C THR A 11 -7.05 11.22 0.56
N GLY A 12 -7.29 9.99 0.08
CA GLY A 12 -6.23 9.05 -0.29
C GLY A 12 -5.25 8.77 0.86
N THR A 13 -5.69 8.86 2.12
CA THR A 13 -4.79 8.89 3.28
C THR A 13 -4.81 7.58 4.05
N TRP A 14 -3.64 7.02 4.25
CA TRP A 14 -3.39 5.91 5.15
C TRP A 14 -3.15 6.43 6.57
N TYR A 15 -3.74 5.76 7.55
CA TYR A 15 -3.52 5.96 8.97
C TYR A 15 -3.08 4.64 9.59
N VAL A 16 -1.89 4.60 10.16
CA VAL A 16 -1.29 3.41 10.77
C VAL A 16 -1.11 3.64 12.27
N LYS A 17 -1.78 2.83 13.09
CA LYS A 17 -1.65 2.86 14.55
C LYS A 17 -0.57 1.88 14.98
N LEU A 18 0.56 2.42 15.44
CA LEU A 18 1.71 1.65 15.88
C LEU A 18 1.38 0.82 17.12
N SER A 19 1.56 -0.49 17.03
CA SER A 19 1.34 -1.43 18.14
C SER A 19 2.32 -1.23 19.32
N THR A 20 3.43 -0.52 19.13
CA THR A 20 4.43 -0.24 20.18
C THR A 20 3.97 0.76 21.22
N ASN A 21 3.32 1.83 20.77
CA ASN A 21 3.05 3.00 21.62
C ASN A 21 1.69 3.64 21.33
N GLY A 22 0.90 3.08 20.39
CA GLY A 22 -0.40 3.59 20.01
C GLY A 22 -0.38 4.88 19.18
N THR A 23 0.79 5.43 18.85
CA THR A 23 0.92 6.61 17.99
C THR A 23 0.37 6.31 16.59
N VAL A 24 -0.27 7.30 15.98
CA VAL A 24 -0.81 7.20 14.62
C VAL A 24 0.11 7.95 13.66
N ASN A 25 0.61 7.24 12.65
CA ASN A 25 1.29 7.81 11.50
C ASN A 25 0.29 7.96 10.35
N SER A 26 0.42 9.02 9.56
CA SER A 26 -0.39 9.20 8.35
C SER A 26 0.43 9.55 7.11
N ARG A 27 0.00 9.02 5.96
CA ARG A 27 0.60 9.26 4.63
C ARG A 27 -0.48 9.28 3.56
N ALA A 28 -0.47 10.30 2.70
CA ALA A 28 -1.32 10.33 1.52
C ALA A 28 -0.67 9.54 0.38
N HIS A 29 -1.35 8.52 -0.13
CA HIS A 29 -0.91 7.69 -1.26
C HIS A 29 -2.08 6.88 -1.83
N GLY A 30 -2.37 7.05 -3.11
CA GLY A 30 -3.51 6.45 -3.79
C GLY A 30 -4.79 7.30 -3.75
N THR A 31 -5.83 6.77 -4.37
CA THR A 31 -7.13 7.42 -4.59
C THR A 31 -8.27 6.50 -4.17
N SER A 32 -9.51 7.02 -4.19
CA SER A 32 -10.71 6.24 -3.90
C SER A 32 -11.04 5.15 -4.93
N LEU A 33 -10.39 5.18 -6.10
CA LEU A 33 -10.59 4.20 -7.17
C LEU A 33 -9.59 3.03 -7.12
N ASP A 34 -8.57 3.13 -6.27
CA ASP A 34 -7.52 2.13 -6.20
C ASP A 34 -7.89 1.01 -5.22
N VAL A 35 -7.37 -0.19 -5.51
CA VAL A 35 -7.45 -1.33 -4.60
C VAL A 35 -6.23 -1.32 -3.69
N LEU A 36 -6.44 -1.47 -2.38
CA LEU A 36 -5.33 -1.49 -1.42
C LEU A 36 -4.61 -2.83 -1.46
N THR A 37 -3.29 -2.81 -1.62
CA THR A 37 -2.46 -4.01 -1.72
C THR A 37 -1.21 -3.93 -0.82
N PRO A 38 -1.35 -3.60 0.47
CA PRO A 38 -0.21 -3.39 1.36
C PRO A 38 0.67 -4.65 1.46
N GLY A 39 1.98 -4.46 1.40
CA GLY A 39 2.96 -5.55 1.40
C GLY A 39 4.38 -5.02 1.51
N ASP A 40 5.34 -5.88 1.82
CA ASP A 40 6.76 -5.53 1.78
C ASP A 40 7.29 -5.76 0.36
N TYR A 41 7.45 -4.69 -0.43
CA TYR A 41 7.82 -4.79 -1.85
C TYR A 41 9.29 -4.45 -2.10
N ASP A 42 10.01 -3.96 -1.09
CA ASP A 42 11.45 -3.68 -1.17
C ASP A 42 12.32 -4.58 -0.29
N GLY A 43 11.70 -5.48 0.48
CA GLY A 43 12.36 -6.53 1.26
C GLY A 43 12.96 -6.02 2.56
N ASP A 44 12.52 -4.86 3.08
CA ASP A 44 13.06 -4.26 4.29
C ASP A 44 12.41 -4.77 5.60
N GLY A 45 11.44 -5.68 5.49
CA GLY A 45 10.70 -6.26 6.60
C GLY A 45 9.55 -5.38 7.11
N LYS A 46 9.20 -4.30 6.41
CA LYS A 46 8.07 -3.43 6.74
C LYS A 46 7.04 -3.42 5.62
N THR A 47 5.78 -3.23 6.00
CA THR A 47 4.67 -3.12 5.05
C THR A 47 4.65 -1.74 4.41
N ASP A 48 4.71 -1.68 3.09
CA ASP A 48 4.59 -0.49 2.27
C ASP A 48 3.13 -0.08 2.03
N HIS A 49 2.93 1.21 1.77
CA HIS A 49 1.63 1.73 1.35
C HIS A 49 1.51 1.49 -0.16
N ALA A 50 0.91 0.38 -0.54
CA ALA A 50 0.76 -0.01 -1.93
C ALA A 50 -0.71 -0.01 -2.37
N VAL A 51 -0.94 0.46 -3.58
CA VAL A 51 -2.25 0.49 -4.23
C VAL A 51 -2.14 -0.05 -5.65
N TRP A 52 -3.24 -0.64 -6.13
CA TRP A 52 -3.43 -1.16 -7.46
C TRP A 52 -4.46 -0.33 -8.23
N GLU A 53 -4.05 0.20 -9.38
CA GLU A 53 -4.91 0.94 -10.29
C GLU A 53 -5.73 -0.03 -11.15
N ASN A 54 -7.01 -0.21 -10.81
CA ASN A 54 -7.91 -1.14 -11.50
C ASN A 54 -8.04 -0.90 -13.02
N ALA A 55 -7.88 0.35 -13.47
CA ALA A 55 -8.05 0.72 -14.87
C ALA A 55 -6.87 0.32 -15.76
N THR A 56 -5.65 0.29 -15.21
CA THR A 56 -4.39 0.20 -15.97
C THR A 56 -3.60 -1.05 -15.64
N GLY A 57 -3.85 -1.66 -14.48
CA GLY A 57 -3.05 -2.74 -13.94
C GLY A 57 -1.69 -2.28 -13.42
N ASN A 58 -1.61 -1.05 -12.92
CA ASN A 58 -0.40 -0.51 -12.33
C ASN A 58 -0.38 -0.74 -10.82
N TRP A 59 0.76 -1.22 -10.33
CA TRP A 59 1.11 -1.20 -8.92
C TRP A 59 1.80 0.13 -8.60
N ASN A 60 1.31 0.84 -7.59
CA ASN A 60 1.92 2.06 -7.07
C ASN A 60 2.26 1.87 -5.60
N ILE A 61 3.55 1.84 -5.29
CA ILE A 61 4.10 1.49 -3.99
C ILE A 61 4.82 2.70 -3.41
N LEU A 62 4.43 3.12 -2.21
CA LEU A 62 5.15 4.07 -1.40
C LEU A 62 5.86 3.33 -0.26
N ARG A 63 7.19 3.23 -0.38
CA ARG A 63 8.04 2.50 0.56
C ARG A 63 7.99 3.10 1.95
N SER A 64 7.66 2.28 2.94
CA SER A 64 7.45 2.73 4.32
C SER A 64 8.75 3.13 5.01
N GLY A 65 9.87 2.48 4.68
CA GLY A 65 11.19 2.75 5.24
C GLY A 65 11.87 4.02 4.69
N THR A 66 11.69 4.30 3.39
CA THR A 66 12.44 5.36 2.68
C THR A 66 11.57 6.51 2.19
N GLY A 67 10.25 6.31 2.07
CA GLY A 67 9.34 7.26 1.42
C GLY A 67 9.48 7.33 -0.10
N ALA A 68 10.28 6.44 -0.71
CA ALA A 68 10.43 6.40 -2.16
C ALA A 68 9.21 5.79 -2.84
N LEU A 69 8.82 6.38 -3.98
CA LEU A 69 7.76 5.87 -4.84
C LEU A 69 8.34 4.86 -5.83
N SER A 70 7.59 3.79 -6.08
CA SER A 70 7.87 2.78 -7.10
C SER A 70 6.58 2.45 -7.83
N GLY A 71 6.63 2.47 -9.17
CA GLY A 71 5.52 2.11 -10.03
C GLY A 71 5.91 0.93 -10.92
N GLN A 72 5.01 -0.04 -11.08
CA GLN A 72 5.21 -1.20 -11.95
C GLN A 72 3.90 -1.59 -12.62
N GLN A 73 3.85 -1.58 -13.95
CA GLN A 73 2.73 -2.18 -14.68
C GLN A 73 2.87 -3.70 -14.63
N TRP A 74 1.91 -4.39 -14.02
CA TRP A 74 1.89 -5.85 -13.96
C TRP A 74 0.47 -6.37 -13.77
N GLY A 75 -0.16 -6.68 -14.91
CA GLY A 75 -1.54 -7.12 -15.06
C GLY A 75 -2.30 -6.15 -15.98
N ILE A 76 -3.60 -6.38 -16.12
CA ILE A 76 -4.46 -5.63 -17.04
C ILE A 76 -5.80 -5.27 -16.38
N ASN A 77 -6.59 -4.44 -17.07
CA ASN A 77 -7.94 -4.12 -16.59
C ASN A 77 -8.79 -5.39 -16.42
N GLY A 78 -9.41 -5.53 -15.25
CA GLY A 78 -10.22 -6.69 -14.88
C GLY A 78 -9.47 -7.73 -14.05
N ASP A 79 -8.13 -7.66 -13.99
CA ASP A 79 -7.37 -8.50 -13.05
C ASP A 79 -7.64 -8.08 -11.60
N ILE A 80 -7.63 -9.06 -10.71
CA ILE A 80 -7.75 -8.86 -9.27
C ILE A 80 -6.34 -9.00 -8.68
N PRO A 81 -5.78 -7.95 -8.05
CA PRO A 81 -4.46 -8.04 -7.45
C PRO A 81 -4.50 -9.01 -6.28
N ALA A 82 -3.44 -9.79 -6.11
CA ALA A 82 -3.26 -10.54 -4.87
C ALA A 82 -3.10 -9.54 -3.70
N PRO A 83 -3.78 -9.75 -2.56
CA PRO A 83 -3.89 -8.74 -1.51
C PRO A 83 -2.60 -8.48 -0.71
N SER A 84 -1.52 -9.24 -0.95
CA SER A 84 -0.23 -9.06 -0.29
C SER A 84 0.94 -9.49 -1.18
N ALA A 85 2.14 -8.99 -0.87
CA ALA A 85 3.39 -9.46 -1.47
C ALA A 85 3.48 -10.99 -1.35
N TYR A 86 3.60 -11.67 -2.49
CA TYR A 86 3.71 -13.13 -2.55
C TYR A 86 5.18 -13.50 -2.44
N ILE A 87 5.55 -14.17 -1.35
CA ILE A 87 6.87 -14.77 -1.14
C ILE A 87 6.70 -16.27 -1.37
N PRO A 88 7.33 -16.86 -2.41
CA PRO A 88 7.30 -18.31 -2.66
C PRO A 88 7.94 -19.14 -1.54
#